data_AF-A0A8J4BN16-F1
#
_entry.id   AF-A0A8J4BN16-F1
#
_cell.length_a   1.000
_cell.length_b   1.000
_cell.length_c   1.000
_cell.angle_alpha   90.00
_cell.angle_beta   90.00
_cell.angle_gamma   90.00
#
_symmetry.space_group_name_H-M   'P 1'
#
loop_
_entity.id
_entity.type
_entity.pdbx_description
1 polymer ?
#
loop_
_entity_poly.entity_id
_entity_poly.type
_entity_poly.pdbx_seq_one_letter_code
_entity_poly.pdbx_strand_id
1 'polypeptide(L)'
;MELGEWRSKVDAFHARFNAKIARKASGNRVASSRPAQPLPPQNFNYDEEDEDFVCGGCGTAIQHGQSLWCGACKCTAYCNTECQRVGWKTRGHKAACKLLPRAKALPPADLSRRYVVQLKLVGRQGLNDWAGHLQHEGQTELCSMHREMAAVLAPRERVLFALEARSHFMLKFMMVAPSKRLEAHDLALFILQAVLEPTTDVPTLNMPREAPQRPYAIWIPGGDIGDSTCVDRPMARPVGQLLAGAGLTTSTWYVGGGFCAEAMLRPGVYGAGSQRTGDILMNAFAALDPDGYTEDEGHEDDDDDASDGEGKVSGSGAAHARGGGAAAFPVPLRVLMIGGLHMFGPDAGEGDDPLLTATAEALRSVVGAQVDVAMYKKGNGNQPAQRALAQRLTSGGYNACVVLGLGSGDGFKPRRPTDPWGNGPWRDALTGWVRGGGVLVMHGERAAAAVTQQFFGLSWTMDGAFYSRTDHKLNVANPLLGDLATSLPTDYNVKACMLSDVPPQERIYAAAPGALTHSMAFMTGQPVDAGKTAIAAAQVGGGAVVFFGDVNWEEPTMATVAMLTRRLVTTCVRRAGVGGGAASVAY
;
A
#
# COMPACT_ATOMS: atom_id res chain seq x y z
N MET A 1 -33.91 -15.76 -27.78
CA MET A 1 -33.20 -17.03 -27.51
C MET A 1 -33.64 -17.48 -26.12
N GLU A 2 -34.50 -18.50 -26.03
CA GLU A 2 -35.08 -18.94 -24.76
C GLU A 2 -34.07 -19.75 -23.93
N LEU A 3 -34.20 -19.71 -22.60
CA LEU A 3 -33.29 -20.32 -21.61
C LEU A 3 -32.98 -21.82 -21.88
N GLY A 4 -33.90 -22.53 -22.54
CA GLY A 4 -33.73 -23.93 -22.95
C GLY A 4 -32.69 -24.14 -24.06
N GLU A 5 -32.57 -23.18 -24.99
CA GLU A 5 -31.61 -23.25 -26.10
C GLU A 5 -30.16 -23.05 -25.60
N TRP A 6 -30.01 -22.27 -24.52
CA TRP A 6 -28.72 -22.06 -23.86
C TRP A 6 -28.26 -23.30 -23.08
N ARG A 7 -29.14 -23.93 -22.28
CA ARG A 7 -28.82 -25.19 -21.58
C ARG A 7 -28.40 -26.29 -22.55
N SER A 8 -29.11 -26.44 -23.67
CA SER A 8 -28.76 -27.44 -24.69
C SER A 8 -27.38 -27.22 -25.32
N LYS A 9 -26.94 -25.96 -25.48
CA LYS A 9 -25.61 -25.63 -26.02
C LYS A 9 -24.49 -25.92 -25.01
N VAL A 10 -24.74 -25.68 -23.72
CA VAL A 10 -23.82 -26.04 -22.63
C VAL A 10 -23.69 -27.56 -22.50
N ASP A 11 -24.80 -28.29 -22.51
CA ASP A 11 -24.78 -29.76 -22.41
C ASP A 11 -24.06 -30.42 -23.61
N ALA A 12 -24.27 -29.89 -24.83
CA ALA A 12 -23.59 -30.36 -26.05
C ALA A 12 -22.09 -30.05 -26.07
N PHE A 13 -21.64 -29.01 -25.35
CA PHE A 13 -20.21 -28.74 -25.15
C PHE A 13 -19.59 -29.75 -24.17
N HIS A 14 -20.25 -30.00 -23.03
CA HIS A 14 -19.80 -30.97 -22.02
C HIS A 14 -19.65 -32.39 -22.61
N ALA A 15 -20.62 -32.83 -23.44
CA ALA A 15 -20.57 -34.16 -24.06
C ALA A 15 -19.39 -34.36 -25.04
N ARG A 16 -19.10 -33.36 -25.88
CA ARG A 16 -17.98 -33.42 -26.84
C ARG A 16 -16.62 -33.38 -26.14
N PHE A 17 -16.53 -32.65 -25.04
CA PHE A 17 -15.31 -32.53 -24.23
C PHE A 17 -14.98 -33.85 -23.52
N ASN A 18 -15.98 -34.50 -22.90
CA ASN A 18 -15.81 -35.77 -22.19
C ASN A 18 -15.38 -36.94 -23.10
N ALA A 19 -15.92 -37.02 -24.32
CA ALA A 19 -15.54 -38.05 -25.30
C ALA A 19 -14.07 -37.95 -25.75
N LYS A 20 -13.49 -36.74 -25.73
CA LYS A 20 -12.09 -36.48 -26.09
C LYS A 20 -11.11 -36.86 -24.96
N ILE A 21 -11.56 -36.74 -23.71
CA ILE A 21 -10.78 -37.13 -22.51
C ILE A 21 -10.69 -38.66 -22.39
N ALA A 22 -11.79 -39.38 -22.64
CA ALA A 22 -11.83 -40.85 -22.55
C ALA A 22 -10.83 -41.54 -23.50
N ARG A 23 -10.54 -40.96 -24.66
CA ARG A 23 -9.57 -41.50 -25.64
C ARG A 23 -8.10 -41.41 -25.19
N LYS A 24 -7.76 -40.56 -24.22
CA LYS A 24 -6.38 -40.35 -23.76
C LYS A 24 -6.01 -41.10 -22.48
N ALA A 25 -6.98 -41.64 -21.75
CA ALA A 25 -6.78 -42.21 -20.42
C ALA A 25 -6.26 -43.67 -20.40
N SER A 26 -6.15 -44.34 -21.56
CA SER A 26 -5.79 -45.78 -21.64
C SER A 26 -4.29 -46.10 -21.66
N GLY A 27 -3.39 -45.13 -21.45
CA GLY A 27 -1.94 -45.31 -21.54
C GLY A 27 -1.18 -45.25 -20.20
N ASN A 28 -0.96 -46.41 -19.58
CA ASN A 28 0.14 -46.80 -18.67
C ASN A 28 0.39 -46.07 -17.32
N ARG A 29 0.40 -46.85 -16.22
CA ARG A 29 1.10 -46.56 -14.95
C ARG A 29 1.57 -47.87 -14.26
N VAL A 30 2.76 -47.84 -13.65
CA VAL A 30 3.19 -48.77 -12.58
C VAL A 30 3.79 -47.94 -11.43
N ALA A 31 3.47 -48.31 -10.19
CA ALA A 31 3.70 -47.56 -8.95
C ALA A 31 4.62 -48.31 -7.97
N SER A 32 5.15 -47.63 -6.95
CA SER A 32 5.70 -48.26 -5.72
C SER A 32 5.74 -47.25 -4.55
N SER A 33 5.26 -47.67 -3.38
CA SER A 33 5.08 -46.90 -2.14
C SER A 33 5.59 -47.66 -0.91
N ARG A 34 5.96 -46.96 0.17
CA ARG A 34 5.96 -47.48 1.56
C ARG A 34 5.76 -46.34 2.59
N PRO A 35 5.01 -46.55 3.70
CA PRO A 35 4.64 -45.50 4.65
C PRO A 35 5.41 -45.57 5.99
N ALA A 36 5.47 -44.45 6.72
CA ALA A 36 6.01 -44.34 8.09
C ALA A 36 4.90 -44.12 9.14
N GLN A 37 5.17 -44.55 10.38
CA GLN A 37 4.23 -44.67 11.51
C GLN A 37 4.13 -43.41 12.40
N PRO A 38 3.04 -43.26 13.20
CA PRO A 38 2.75 -42.05 13.97
C PRO A 38 3.27 -42.08 15.42
N LEU A 39 3.54 -40.88 15.97
CA LEU A 39 3.94 -40.65 17.37
C LEU A 39 2.75 -40.29 18.29
N PRO A 40 2.87 -40.51 19.61
CA PRO A 40 1.78 -40.45 20.58
C PRO A 40 1.43 -39.02 21.06
N PRO A 41 0.22 -38.82 21.64
CA PRO A 41 -0.33 -37.50 21.96
C PRO A 41 0.23 -36.91 23.26
N GLN A 42 0.47 -35.59 23.25
CA GLN A 42 0.84 -34.80 24.43
C GLN A 42 -0.32 -33.90 24.88
N ASN A 43 -0.54 -33.82 26.20
CA ASN A 43 -1.51 -32.95 26.86
C ASN A 43 -0.91 -31.55 27.10
N PHE A 44 -1.68 -30.50 26.81
CA PHE A 44 -1.29 -29.10 26.97
C PHE A 44 -2.17 -28.40 28.03
N ASN A 45 -1.53 -27.71 28.96
CA ASN A 45 -2.15 -26.73 29.88
C ASN A 45 -1.83 -25.32 29.34
N TYR A 46 -2.82 -24.44 29.28
CA TYR A 46 -2.70 -23.06 28.80
C TYR A 46 -2.63 -22.08 29.98
N ASP A 47 -1.74 -21.10 29.90
CA ASP A 47 -1.73 -19.92 30.79
C ASP A 47 -2.71 -18.87 30.25
N GLU A 48 -3.62 -18.40 31.11
CA GLU A 48 -4.77 -17.53 30.81
C GLU A 48 -4.36 -16.05 30.89
N GLU A 49 -4.33 -15.34 29.76
CA GLU A 49 -4.42 -13.87 29.72
C GLU A 49 -5.80 -13.48 29.15
N ASP A 50 -6.44 -12.50 29.77
CA ASP A 50 -7.87 -12.12 29.63
C ASP A 50 -8.24 -11.61 28.22
N GLU A 51 -8.51 -12.51 27.28
CA GLU A 51 -9.17 -12.15 26.02
C GLU A 51 -10.71 -12.18 26.18
N ASP A 52 -11.36 -11.03 26.04
CA ASP A 52 -12.83 -10.93 25.96
C ASP A 52 -13.36 -11.66 24.71
N PHE A 53 -14.22 -12.66 24.92
CA PHE A 53 -14.89 -13.40 23.84
C PHE A 53 -16.17 -12.70 23.39
N VAL A 54 -16.58 -12.86 22.13
CA VAL A 54 -17.87 -12.34 21.64
C VAL A 54 -18.88 -13.47 21.49
N CYS A 55 -20.10 -13.27 22.00
CA CYS A 55 -21.19 -14.23 21.89
C CYS A 55 -21.63 -14.45 20.44
N GLY A 56 -21.53 -15.69 19.95
CA GLY A 56 -21.96 -16.05 18.59
C GLY A 56 -23.47 -15.97 18.34
N GLY A 57 -24.27 -15.68 19.36
CA GLY A 57 -25.73 -15.54 19.28
C GLY A 57 -26.20 -14.08 19.25
N CYS A 58 -25.77 -13.27 20.23
CA CYS A 58 -26.19 -11.87 20.37
C CYS A 58 -25.11 -10.85 19.99
N GLY A 59 -23.83 -11.24 19.94
CA GLY A 59 -22.71 -10.33 19.67
C GLY A 59 -22.18 -9.56 20.88
N THR A 60 -22.70 -9.80 22.07
CA THR A 60 -22.20 -9.16 23.31
C THR A 60 -20.87 -9.79 23.74
N ALA A 61 -19.96 -8.99 24.31
CA ALA A 61 -18.76 -9.48 24.97
C ALA A 61 -19.11 -10.41 26.15
N ILE A 62 -18.35 -11.48 26.34
CA ILE A 62 -18.52 -12.49 27.38
C ILE A 62 -17.26 -12.49 28.23
N GLN A 63 -17.44 -12.29 29.55
CA GLN A 63 -16.35 -12.40 30.51
C GLN A 63 -15.83 -13.84 30.61
N HIS A 64 -14.54 -13.98 30.93
CA HIS A 64 -13.91 -15.27 31.14
C HIS A 64 -14.66 -16.07 32.23
N GLY A 65 -14.93 -17.36 31.97
CA GLY A 65 -15.69 -18.23 32.88
C GLY A 65 -17.23 -18.16 32.81
N GLN A 66 -17.82 -17.21 32.07
CA GLN A 66 -19.27 -17.10 31.88
C GLN A 66 -19.77 -17.62 30.52
N SER A 67 -18.89 -18.22 29.72
CA SER A 67 -19.20 -18.66 28.35
C SER A 67 -19.70 -20.10 28.28
N LEU A 68 -20.83 -20.29 27.58
CA LEU A 68 -21.26 -21.60 27.09
C LEU A 68 -20.61 -21.86 25.72
N TRP A 69 -19.69 -22.81 25.65
CA TRP A 69 -19.06 -23.22 24.39
C TRP A 69 -19.93 -24.20 23.61
N CYS A 70 -19.91 -24.11 22.28
CA CYS A 70 -20.56 -25.12 21.44
C CYS A 70 -19.98 -26.51 21.73
N GLY A 71 -20.81 -27.44 22.22
CA GLY A 71 -20.37 -28.80 22.57
C GLY A 71 -19.79 -29.61 21.41
N ALA A 72 -20.17 -29.30 20.17
CA ALA A 72 -19.70 -30.02 18.98
C ALA A 72 -18.32 -29.53 18.51
N CYS A 73 -18.15 -28.22 18.26
CA CYS A 73 -16.90 -27.71 17.70
C CYS A 73 -15.93 -27.11 18.74
N LYS A 74 -16.45 -26.64 19.88
CA LYS A 74 -15.72 -25.88 20.91
C LYS A 74 -15.02 -24.61 20.39
N CYS A 75 -15.49 -24.03 19.28
CA CYS A 75 -14.86 -22.87 18.63
C CYS A 75 -15.72 -21.59 18.71
N THR A 76 -16.92 -21.65 19.31
CA THR A 76 -17.80 -20.48 19.44
C THR A 76 -18.40 -20.48 20.84
N ALA A 77 -18.30 -19.32 21.51
CA ALA A 77 -18.83 -19.06 22.83
C ALA A 77 -20.20 -18.37 22.74
N TYR A 78 -21.04 -18.62 23.74
CA TYR A 78 -22.38 -18.04 23.87
C TYR A 78 -22.61 -17.60 25.32
N CYS A 79 -23.37 -16.53 25.53
CA CYS A 79 -23.75 -16.12 26.90
C CYS A 79 -24.66 -17.15 27.58
N ASN A 80 -25.49 -17.85 26.81
CA ASN A 80 -26.47 -18.83 27.30
C ASN A 80 -26.97 -19.76 26.17
N THR A 81 -27.77 -20.77 26.54
CA THR A 81 -28.33 -21.76 25.60
C THR A 81 -29.25 -21.12 24.56
N GLU A 82 -29.92 -20.01 24.87
CA GLU A 82 -30.79 -19.35 23.90
C GLU A 82 -29.97 -18.68 22.80
N CYS A 83 -28.91 -17.96 23.17
CA CYS A 83 -27.92 -17.43 22.23
C CYS A 83 -27.28 -18.55 21.38
N GLN A 84 -27.04 -19.72 21.95
CA GLN A 84 -26.55 -20.88 21.20
C GLN A 84 -27.56 -21.35 20.15
N ARG A 85 -28.86 -21.45 20.49
CA ARG A 85 -29.91 -21.86 19.54
C ARG A 85 -30.06 -20.86 18.40
N VAL A 86 -30.04 -19.57 18.71
CA VAL A 86 -30.06 -18.48 17.73
C VAL A 86 -28.83 -18.58 16.83
N GLY A 87 -27.62 -18.60 17.40
CA GLY A 87 -26.39 -18.73 16.63
C GLY A 87 -26.37 -19.97 15.73
N TRP A 88 -26.88 -21.09 16.22
CA TRP A 88 -26.99 -22.35 15.49
C TRP A 88 -27.95 -22.29 14.30
N LYS A 89 -29.15 -21.71 14.49
CA LYS A 89 -30.21 -21.70 13.46
C LYS A 89 -30.08 -20.54 12.48
N THR A 90 -29.80 -19.33 12.98
CA THR A 90 -29.95 -18.09 12.19
C THR A 90 -28.63 -17.43 11.83
N ARG A 91 -27.56 -17.61 12.62
CA ARG A 91 -26.25 -16.98 12.35
C ARG A 91 -25.20 -17.90 11.72
N GLY A 92 -25.67 -18.95 11.05
CA GLY A 92 -24.80 -19.82 10.23
C GLY A 92 -23.84 -20.74 10.98
N HIS A 93 -23.83 -20.75 12.33
CA HIS A 93 -22.90 -21.58 13.09
C HIS A 93 -23.08 -23.08 12.80
N LYS A 94 -24.31 -23.57 12.55
CA LYS A 94 -24.55 -24.98 12.18
C LYS A 94 -23.77 -25.40 10.93
N ALA A 95 -23.68 -24.52 9.92
CA ALA A 95 -22.95 -24.82 8.69
C ALA A 95 -21.44 -24.87 8.94
N ALA A 96 -20.90 -23.85 9.63
CA ALA A 96 -19.49 -23.81 10.03
C ALA A 96 -19.11 -25.01 10.91
N CYS A 97 -19.92 -25.31 11.94
CA CYS A 97 -19.71 -26.40 12.88
C CYS A 97 -19.65 -27.78 12.19
N LYS A 98 -20.37 -28.00 11.09
CA LYS A 98 -20.30 -29.24 10.31
C LYS A 98 -19.01 -29.38 9.50
N LEU A 99 -18.37 -28.27 9.12
CA LEU A 99 -17.12 -28.30 8.37
C LEU A 99 -15.89 -28.45 9.27
N LEU A 100 -15.96 -27.96 10.51
CA LEU A 100 -14.82 -27.99 11.44
C LEU A 100 -14.25 -29.41 11.68
N PRO A 101 -15.05 -30.48 11.84
CA PRO A 101 -14.51 -31.84 11.93
C PRO A 101 -13.73 -32.27 10.68
N ARG A 102 -14.19 -31.89 9.48
CA ARG A 102 -13.49 -32.20 8.23
C ARG A 102 -12.18 -31.42 8.11
N ALA A 103 -12.17 -30.17 8.57
CA ALA A 103 -10.96 -29.35 8.60
C ALA A 103 -9.93 -29.86 9.64
N LYS A 104 -10.38 -30.25 10.84
CA LYS A 104 -9.52 -30.86 11.87
C LYS A 104 -8.99 -32.24 11.47
N ALA A 105 -9.68 -32.94 10.57
CA ALA A 105 -9.23 -34.21 10.00
C ALA A 105 -8.18 -34.03 8.89
N LEU A 106 -7.86 -32.79 8.50
CA LEU A 106 -6.73 -32.52 7.61
C LEU A 106 -5.41 -32.83 8.35
N PRO A 107 -4.47 -33.56 7.73
CA PRO A 107 -3.09 -33.69 8.17
C PRO A 107 -2.44 -32.39 8.65
N PRO A 108 -1.54 -32.47 9.64
CA PRO A 108 -0.81 -31.31 10.16
C PRO A 108 -0.05 -30.59 9.05
N ALA A 109 0.04 -29.27 9.16
CA ALA A 109 0.56 -28.40 8.11
C ALA A 109 2.00 -28.75 7.70
N ASP A 110 2.22 -29.02 6.42
CA ASP A 110 3.55 -29.01 5.80
C ASP A 110 3.99 -27.55 5.58
N LEU A 111 4.79 -27.02 6.50
CA LEU A 111 5.28 -25.63 6.48
C LEU A 111 6.17 -25.29 5.27
N SER A 112 6.59 -26.30 4.48
CA SER A 112 7.43 -26.10 3.30
C SER A 112 6.67 -25.61 2.06
N ARG A 113 5.33 -25.65 2.04
CA ARG A 113 4.51 -25.31 0.85
C ARG A 113 3.45 -24.25 1.14
N ARG A 114 3.74 -22.97 0.93
CA ARG A 114 2.79 -21.87 1.20
C ARG A 114 1.80 -21.65 0.04
N TYR A 115 0.50 -21.85 0.26
CA TYR A 115 -0.55 -21.37 -0.64
C TYR A 115 -1.14 -20.06 -0.09
N VAL A 116 -1.36 -19.08 -0.95
CA VAL A 116 -2.04 -17.83 -0.60
C VAL A 116 -3.37 -17.83 -1.31
N VAL A 117 -4.47 -17.86 -0.57
CA VAL A 117 -5.83 -17.77 -1.06
C VAL A 117 -6.28 -16.33 -0.99
N GLN A 118 -6.49 -15.72 -2.16
CA GLN A 118 -7.00 -14.39 -2.30
C GLN A 118 -8.51 -14.40 -2.49
N LEU A 119 -9.27 -13.79 -1.57
CA LEU A 119 -10.71 -13.59 -1.73
C LEU A 119 -11.00 -12.25 -2.38
N LYS A 120 -11.81 -12.26 -3.43
CA LYS A 120 -12.26 -11.02 -4.06
C LYS A 120 -13.76 -11.07 -4.31
N LEU A 121 -14.42 -9.97 -3.95
CA LEU A 121 -15.81 -9.70 -4.30
C LEU A 121 -15.81 -8.61 -5.37
N VAL A 122 -16.24 -8.94 -6.59
CA VAL A 122 -16.19 -8.01 -7.72
C VAL A 122 -17.51 -8.00 -8.49
N GLY A 123 -17.88 -6.83 -8.99
CA GLY A 123 -18.97 -6.67 -9.95
C GLY A 123 -18.50 -6.88 -11.39
N ARG A 124 -19.42 -6.72 -12.34
CA ARG A 124 -19.17 -6.87 -13.79
C ARG A 124 -17.98 -6.03 -14.29
N GLN A 125 -17.88 -4.77 -13.89
CA GLN A 125 -16.80 -3.88 -14.34
C GLN A 125 -15.43 -4.39 -13.87
N GLY A 126 -15.30 -4.72 -12.57
CA GLY A 126 -14.05 -5.22 -12.02
C GLY A 126 -13.57 -6.53 -12.67
N LEU A 127 -14.49 -7.41 -13.10
CA LEU A 127 -14.14 -8.61 -13.87
C LEU A 127 -13.60 -8.27 -15.27
N ASN A 128 -14.20 -7.29 -15.95
CA ASN A 128 -13.73 -6.86 -17.27
C ASN A 128 -12.34 -6.20 -17.19
N ASP A 129 -12.12 -5.34 -16.19
CA ASP A 129 -10.84 -4.67 -15.97
C ASP A 129 -9.73 -5.69 -15.72
N TRP A 130 -10.02 -6.70 -14.89
CA TRP A 130 -9.08 -7.78 -14.64
C TRP A 130 -8.86 -8.64 -15.88
N ALA A 131 -9.90 -8.99 -16.64
CA ALA A 131 -9.71 -9.71 -17.89
C ALA A 131 -8.78 -8.94 -18.85
N GLY A 132 -8.87 -7.60 -18.89
CA GLY A 132 -7.93 -6.75 -19.62
C GLY A 132 -6.47 -6.91 -19.14
N HIS A 133 -6.27 -6.93 -17.82
CA HIS A 133 -4.95 -7.16 -17.22
C HIS A 133 -4.39 -8.56 -17.55
N LEU A 134 -5.18 -9.62 -17.38
CA LEU A 134 -4.77 -10.99 -17.69
C LEU A 134 -4.46 -11.19 -19.17
N GLN A 135 -5.20 -10.53 -20.06
CA GLN A 135 -4.88 -10.54 -21.49
C GLN A 135 -3.50 -9.93 -21.76
N HIS A 136 -3.15 -8.86 -21.06
CA HIS A 136 -1.85 -8.21 -21.20
C HIS A 136 -0.69 -9.12 -20.75
N GLU A 137 -0.91 -9.90 -19.69
CA GLU A 137 0.05 -10.88 -19.17
C GLU A 137 0.12 -12.19 -19.97
N GLY A 138 -0.66 -12.33 -21.06
CA GLY A 138 -0.71 -13.54 -21.88
C GLY A 138 -1.51 -14.69 -21.27
N GLN A 139 -2.29 -14.43 -20.21
CA GLN A 139 -3.13 -15.41 -19.52
C GLN A 139 -4.50 -15.55 -20.23
N THR A 140 -4.48 -16.05 -21.46
CA THR A 140 -5.64 -16.03 -22.37
C THR A 140 -6.84 -16.85 -21.87
N GLU A 141 -6.60 -18.03 -21.28
CA GLU A 141 -7.67 -18.89 -20.75
C GLU A 141 -8.38 -18.25 -19.55
N LEU A 142 -7.62 -17.72 -18.59
CA LEU A 142 -8.15 -17.01 -17.43
C LEU A 142 -8.88 -15.72 -17.85
N CYS A 143 -8.35 -14.98 -18.82
CA CYS A 143 -9.01 -13.82 -19.40
C CYS A 143 -10.40 -14.18 -19.97
N SER A 144 -10.50 -15.24 -20.78
CA SER A 144 -11.78 -15.67 -21.37
C SER A 144 -12.82 -15.98 -20.29
N MET A 145 -12.41 -16.74 -19.28
CA MET A 145 -13.26 -17.10 -18.15
C MET A 145 -13.80 -15.86 -17.41
N HIS A 146 -12.97 -14.86 -17.12
CA HIS A 146 -13.43 -13.65 -16.42
C HIS A 146 -14.39 -12.80 -17.27
N ARG A 147 -14.20 -12.76 -18.61
CA ARG A 147 -15.15 -12.09 -19.52
C ARG A 147 -16.49 -12.82 -19.59
N GLU A 148 -16.46 -14.14 -19.64
CA GLU A 148 -17.67 -14.96 -19.63
C GLU A 148 -18.44 -14.77 -18.32
N MET A 149 -17.76 -14.74 -17.18
CA MET A 149 -18.36 -14.41 -15.89
C MET A 149 -18.96 -13.00 -15.87
N ALA A 150 -18.25 -11.99 -16.40
CA ALA A 150 -18.77 -10.63 -16.49
C ALA A 150 -20.03 -10.54 -17.38
N ALA A 151 -20.05 -11.29 -18.48
CA ALA A 151 -21.15 -11.31 -19.42
C ALA A 151 -22.45 -11.87 -18.83
N VAL A 152 -22.34 -12.86 -17.92
CA VAL A 152 -23.51 -13.51 -17.30
C VAL A 152 -24.01 -12.83 -16.03
N LEU A 153 -23.23 -11.94 -15.41
CA LEU A 153 -23.66 -11.18 -14.23
C LEU A 153 -24.76 -10.19 -14.58
N ALA A 154 -25.87 -10.17 -13.85
CA ALA A 154 -26.86 -9.11 -13.98
C ALA A 154 -26.31 -7.74 -13.50
N PRO A 155 -26.90 -6.61 -13.93
CA PRO A 155 -26.58 -5.31 -13.36
C PRO A 155 -26.77 -5.36 -11.84
N ARG A 156 -25.69 -5.11 -11.09
CA ARG A 156 -25.60 -5.16 -9.60
C ARG A 156 -25.36 -6.52 -8.95
N GLU A 157 -25.27 -7.61 -9.71
CA GLU A 157 -24.76 -8.87 -9.15
C GLU A 157 -23.25 -8.80 -8.92
N ARG A 158 -22.78 -9.55 -7.91
CA ARG A 158 -21.38 -9.65 -7.53
C ARG A 158 -20.94 -11.10 -7.56
N VAL A 159 -19.66 -11.35 -7.85
CA VAL A 159 -19.05 -12.67 -7.70
C VAL A 159 -18.05 -12.62 -6.56
N LEU A 160 -18.18 -13.55 -5.62
CA LEU A 160 -17.15 -13.86 -4.65
C LEU A 160 -16.32 -15.02 -5.18
N PHE A 161 -15.02 -14.86 -5.31
CA PHE A 161 -14.13 -15.97 -5.68
C PHE A 161 -12.86 -16.03 -4.85
N ALA A 162 -12.34 -17.25 -4.72
CA ALA A 162 -11.09 -17.59 -4.07
C ALA A 162 -10.06 -17.97 -5.13
N LEU A 163 -8.94 -17.26 -5.17
CA LEU A 163 -7.82 -17.54 -6.07
C LEU A 163 -6.60 -18.04 -5.30
N GLU A 164 -5.81 -18.89 -5.92
CA GLU A 164 -4.43 -19.13 -5.50
C GLU A 164 -3.53 -17.99 -6.03
N ALA A 165 -3.11 -17.07 -5.17
CA ALA A 165 -2.43 -15.84 -5.58
C ALA A 165 -1.09 -16.07 -6.30
N ARG A 166 -0.40 -17.19 -6.04
CA ARG A 166 0.88 -17.52 -6.70
C ARG A 166 0.71 -17.99 -8.14
N SER A 167 -0.41 -18.63 -8.41
CA SER A 167 -0.65 -19.37 -9.66
C SER A 167 -1.80 -18.77 -10.47
N HIS A 168 -2.45 -17.72 -9.95
CA HIS A 168 -3.68 -17.11 -10.46
C HIS A 168 -4.78 -18.13 -10.76
N PHE A 169 -4.77 -19.26 -10.06
CA PHE A 169 -5.71 -20.35 -10.30
C PHE A 169 -7.00 -20.14 -9.50
N MET A 170 -8.15 -20.28 -10.15
CA MET A 170 -9.44 -20.15 -9.48
C MET A 170 -9.79 -21.42 -8.72
N LEU A 171 -9.92 -21.31 -7.39
CA LEU A 171 -10.22 -22.43 -6.51
C LEU A 171 -11.73 -22.65 -6.36
N LYS A 172 -12.48 -21.55 -6.25
CA LYS A 172 -13.93 -21.55 -6.13
C LYS A 172 -14.51 -20.17 -6.44
N PHE A 173 -15.74 -20.13 -6.92
CA PHE A 173 -16.53 -18.90 -7.00
C PHE A 173 -17.97 -19.15 -6.57
N MET A 174 -18.67 -18.08 -6.19
CA MET A 174 -20.07 -18.06 -5.81
C MET A 174 -20.70 -16.76 -6.31
N MET A 175 -21.84 -16.88 -6.97
CA MET A 175 -22.67 -15.73 -7.32
C MET A 175 -23.34 -15.19 -6.06
N VAL A 176 -23.26 -13.87 -5.86
CA VAL A 176 -23.84 -13.18 -4.72
C VAL A 176 -24.93 -12.26 -5.24
N ALA A 177 -26.18 -12.57 -4.86
CA ALA A 177 -27.33 -11.75 -5.22
C ALA A 177 -27.13 -10.31 -4.71
N PRO A 178 -27.66 -9.28 -5.42
CA PRO A 178 -27.44 -7.88 -5.05
C PRO A 178 -27.90 -7.57 -3.61
N SER A 179 -28.99 -8.20 -3.18
CA SER A 179 -29.59 -8.04 -1.85
C SER A 179 -28.91 -8.83 -0.73
N LYS A 180 -27.99 -9.76 -1.03
CA LYS A 180 -27.34 -10.57 0.00
C LYS A 180 -26.20 -9.78 0.66
N ARG A 181 -26.35 -9.48 1.95
CA ARG A 181 -25.23 -9.08 2.82
C ARG A 181 -24.44 -10.34 3.19
N LEU A 182 -23.14 -10.35 2.91
CA LEU A 182 -22.27 -11.45 3.32
C LEU A 182 -21.89 -11.25 4.78
N GLU A 183 -22.10 -12.28 5.60
CA GLU A 183 -21.72 -12.28 7.01
C GLU A 183 -20.39 -13.04 7.19
N ALA A 184 -19.72 -12.85 8.34
CA ALA A 184 -18.42 -13.48 8.59
C ALA A 184 -18.46 -15.02 8.43
N HIS A 185 -19.57 -15.64 8.82
CA HIS A 185 -19.76 -17.07 8.65
C HIS A 185 -19.93 -17.47 7.18
N ASP A 186 -20.53 -16.64 6.31
CA ASP A 186 -20.62 -16.91 4.87
C ASP A 186 -19.23 -16.95 4.24
N LEU A 187 -18.37 -15.99 4.58
CA LEU A 187 -17.00 -15.93 4.09
C LEU A 187 -16.17 -17.11 4.60
N ALA A 188 -16.20 -17.39 5.91
CA ALA A 188 -15.51 -18.52 6.50
C ALA A 188 -15.95 -19.86 5.87
N LEU A 189 -17.25 -20.04 5.66
CA LEU A 189 -17.80 -21.23 5.00
C LEU A 189 -17.33 -21.32 3.55
N PHE A 190 -17.38 -20.21 2.80
CA PHE A 190 -16.93 -20.17 1.41
C PHE A 190 -15.45 -20.52 1.30
N ILE A 191 -14.60 -19.98 2.17
CA ILE A 191 -13.17 -20.27 2.22
C ILE A 191 -12.93 -21.74 2.57
N LEU A 192 -13.56 -22.25 3.62
CA LEU A 192 -13.45 -23.65 4.02
C LEU A 192 -13.89 -24.57 2.88
N GLN A 193 -14.96 -24.23 2.18
CA GLN A 193 -15.41 -25.00 1.02
C GLN A 193 -14.46 -24.86 -0.18
N ALA A 194 -13.87 -23.70 -0.43
CA ALA A 194 -12.89 -23.52 -1.50
C ALA A 194 -11.61 -24.33 -1.24
N VAL A 195 -11.22 -24.42 0.04
CA VAL A 195 -10.07 -25.18 0.54
C VAL A 195 -10.34 -26.68 0.51
N LEU A 196 -11.47 -27.12 1.06
CA LEU A 196 -11.82 -28.53 1.25
C LEU A 196 -12.41 -29.19 -0.01
N GLU A 197 -13.05 -28.40 -0.86
CA GLU A 197 -13.76 -28.85 -2.06
C GLU A 197 -13.40 -27.93 -3.23
N PRO A 198 -12.11 -27.92 -3.66
CA PRO A 198 -11.72 -27.22 -4.87
C PRO A 198 -12.56 -27.73 -6.04
N THR A 199 -13.01 -26.83 -6.91
CA THR A 199 -13.87 -27.19 -8.04
C THR A 199 -13.18 -28.28 -8.89
N THR A 200 -13.82 -29.45 -8.98
CA THR A 200 -13.30 -30.60 -9.73
C THR A 200 -13.23 -30.37 -11.24
N ASP A 201 -13.89 -29.31 -11.72
CA ASP A 201 -14.22 -29.08 -13.12
C ASP A 201 -13.47 -27.89 -13.75
N VAL A 202 -12.58 -27.23 -12.99
CA VAL A 202 -11.65 -26.24 -13.54
C VAL A 202 -10.40 -26.99 -14.02
N PRO A 203 -9.90 -26.76 -15.25
CA PRO A 203 -8.70 -27.44 -15.74
C PRO A 203 -7.53 -27.03 -14.86
N THR A 204 -7.22 -27.83 -13.84
CA THR A 204 -5.97 -27.70 -13.12
C THR A 204 -4.85 -27.92 -14.13
N LEU A 205 -4.12 -26.85 -14.47
CA LEU A 205 -2.81 -26.96 -15.10
C LEU A 205 -2.05 -28.07 -14.37
N ASN A 206 -1.61 -29.09 -15.13
CA ASN A 206 -1.07 -30.35 -14.65
C ASN A 206 -0.13 -30.16 -13.44
N MET A 207 -0.69 -30.27 -12.24
CA MET A 207 0.06 -30.43 -11.01
C MET A 207 0.04 -31.93 -10.71
N PRO A 208 1.19 -32.61 -10.65
CA PRO A 208 1.24 -34.05 -10.46
C PRO A 208 0.48 -34.47 -9.20
N ARG A 209 -0.41 -35.46 -9.34
CA ARG A 209 -1.36 -35.99 -8.34
C ARG A 209 -0.71 -36.69 -7.13
N GLU A 210 0.57 -36.46 -6.84
CA GLU A 210 1.30 -37.03 -5.70
C GLU A 210 1.57 -36.02 -4.57
N ALA A 211 0.95 -34.84 -4.58
CA ALA A 211 1.18 -33.85 -3.52
C ALA A 211 0.21 -34.03 -2.33
N PRO A 212 0.68 -34.47 -1.14
CA PRO A 212 -0.13 -34.39 0.06
C PRO A 212 -0.23 -32.92 0.55
N GLN A 213 -1.45 -32.56 0.95
CA GLN A 213 -1.86 -31.67 2.05
C GLN A 213 -1.22 -30.27 2.13
N ARG A 214 -2.07 -29.23 2.05
CA ARG A 214 -1.68 -27.84 1.79
C ARG A 214 -1.97 -26.94 3.01
N PRO A 215 -1.06 -26.06 3.43
CA PRO A 215 -1.40 -24.93 4.29
C PRO A 215 -1.92 -23.75 3.45
N TYR A 216 -2.90 -23.03 3.98
CA TYR A 216 -3.56 -21.90 3.31
C TYR A 216 -3.35 -20.62 4.12
N ALA A 217 -2.75 -19.59 3.52
CA ALA A 217 -2.91 -18.21 3.97
C ALA A 217 -4.17 -17.65 3.32
N ILE A 218 -5.02 -16.93 4.06
CA ILE A 218 -6.34 -16.49 3.56
C ILE A 218 -6.39 -14.96 3.66
N TRP A 219 -6.56 -14.32 2.51
CA TRP A 219 -6.70 -12.88 2.39
C TRP A 219 -8.16 -12.50 2.46
N ILE A 220 -8.52 -11.64 3.41
CA ILE A 220 -9.86 -11.10 3.58
C ILE A 220 -9.73 -9.59 3.41
N PRO A 221 -10.31 -8.97 2.39
CA PRO A 221 -10.25 -7.52 2.25
C PRO A 221 -10.95 -6.88 3.45
N GLY A 222 -10.26 -5.96 4.11
CA GLY A 222 -10.85 -5.02 5.06
C GLY A 222 -10.64 -3.62 4.50
N GLY A 223 -11.64 -2.75 4.62
CA GLY A 223 -11.47 -1.35 4.20
C GLY A 223 -10.53 -0.56 5.12
N ASP A 224 -10.38 0.72 4.80
CA ASP A 224 -9.23 1.54 5.19
C ASP A 224 -8.94 1.59 6.70
N ILE A 225 -7.64 1.61 7.01
CA ILE A 225 -7.10 1.50 8.36
C ILE A 225 -7.38 2.75 9.23
N GLY A 226 -7.88 3.84 8.65
CA GLY A 226 -8.22 5.09 9.34
C GLY A 226 -9.69 5.26 9.72
N ASP A 227 -10.59 4.41 9.21
CA ASP A 227 -12.03 4.59 9.41
C ASP A 227 -12.60 3.52 10.38
N SER A 228 -12.94 3.92 11.61
CA SER A 228 -13.63 3.04 12.57
C SER A 228 -15.09 2.76 12.19
N THR A 229 -15.63 3.44 11.17
CA THR A 229 -16.96 3.19 10.61
C THR A 229 -16.93 2.28 9.38
N CYS A 230 -15.73 1.88 8.92
CA CYS A 230 -15.62 0.92 7.83
C CYS A 230 -16.20 -0.44 8.22
N VAL A 231 -17.28 -0.81 7.53
CA VAL A 231 -18.17 -1.94 7.80
C VAL A 231 -17.49 -3.32 7.72
N ASP A 232 -16.21 -3.39 7.29
CA ASP A 232 -15.52 -4.65 6.98
C ASP A 232 -14.50 -5.12 8.05
N ARG A 233 -14.04 -4.26 8.97
CA ARG A 233 -13.25 -4.67 10.15
C ARG A 233 -13.94 -5.72 11.05
N PRO A 234 -15.27 -5.69 11.25
CA PRO A 234 -15.98 -6.69 12.05
C PRO A 234 -15.92 -8.10 11.47
N MET A 235 -15.55 -8.30 10.20
CA MET A 235 -15.59 -9.63 9.57
C MET A 235 -14.26 -10.39 9.66
N ALA A 236 -13.13 -9.70 9.57
CA ALA A 236 -11.82 -10.35 9.51
C ALA A 236 -11.50 -11.16 10.78
N ARG A 237 -11.74 -10.60 11.97
CA ARG A 237 -11.49 -11.29 13.26
C ARG A 237 -12.39 -12.52 13.44
N PRO A 238 -13.73 -12.45 13.27
CA PRO A 238 -14.58 -13.64 13.36
C PRO A 238 -14.29 -14.70 12.29
N VAL A 239 -13.96 -14.31 11.05
CA VAL A 239 -13.53 -15.28 10.01
C VAL A 239 -12.22 -15.94 10.43
N GLY A 240 -11.23 -15.17 10.88
CA GLY A 240 -9.94 -15.66 11.37
C GLY A 240 -10.11 -16.66 12.51
N GLN A 241 -10.95 -16.35 13.51
CA GLN A 241 -11.25 -17.24 14.63
C GLN A 241 -11.95 -18.53 14.19
N LEU A 242 -12.91 -18.47 13.25
CA LEU A 242 -13.57 -19.64 12.71
C LEU A 242 -12.61 -20.57 11.96
N LEU A 243 -11.68 -19.99 11.18
CA LEU A 243 -10.67 -20.74 10.43
C LEU A 243 -9.57 -21.31 11.34
N ALA A 244 -9.14 -20.56 12.35
CA ALA A 244 -8.20 -21.04 13.37
C ALA A 244 -8.79 -22.22 14.16
N GLY A 245 -10.06 -22.14 14.54
CA GLY A 245 -10.80 -23.25 15.15
C GLY A 245 -10.92 -24.48 14.23
N ALA A 246 -10.75 -24.30 12.93
CA ALA A 246 -10.71 -25.36 11.92
C ALA A 246 -9.34 -26.05 11.81
N GLY A 247 -8.32 -25.58 12.55
CA GLY A 247 -6.95 -26.08 12.44
C GLY A 247 -6.17 -25.48 11.25
N LEU A 248 -6.70 -24.44 10.60
CA LEU A 248 -5.99 -23.71 9.55
C LEU A 248 -5.14 -22.60 10.18
N THR A 249 -3.85 -22.61 9.90
CA THR A 249 -2.96 -21.48 10.27
C THR A 249 -3.32 -20.28 9.40
N THR A 250 -3.98 -19.28 9.98
CA THR A 250 -4.34 -18.05 9.28
C THR A 250 -3.34 -16.94 9.59
N SER A 251 -2.77 -16.34 8.56
CA SER A 251 -2.25 -14.98 8.61
C SER A 251 -3.32 -14.08 8.01
N THR A 252 -3.94 -13.20 8.81
CA THR A 252 -4.85 -12.17 8.30
C THR A 252 -4.04 -10.99 7.78
N TRP A 253 -4.35 -10.55 6.56
CA TRP A 253 -3.71 -9.42 5.90
C TRP A 253 -4.72 -8.28 5.81
N TYR A 254 -4.31 -7.06 6.12
CA TYR A 254 -5.10 -5.85 5.93
C TYR A 254 -4.56 -5.09 4.71
N VAL A 255 -5.45 -4.62 3.84
CA VAL A 255 -5.11 -3.76 2.70
C VAL A 255 -6.16 -2.65 2.63
N GLY A 256 -5.88 -1.53 3.29
CA GLY A 256 -6.33 -0.22 2.79
C GLY A 256 -5.52 0.13 1.55
N GLY A 257 -5.99 1.06 0.73
CA GLY A 257 -5.35 1.41 -0.55
C GLY A 257 -3.84 1.70 -0.42
N GLY A 258 -2.99 0.70 -0.71
CA GLY A 258 -1.57 0.92 -1.02
C GLY A 258 -0.46 0.34 -0.12
N PHE A 259 -0.68 -0.52 0.89
CA PHE A 259 0.44 -1.16 1.62
C PHE A 259 0.13 -2.59 2.16
N CYS A 260 1.19 -3.39 2.39
CA CYS A 260 1.16 -4.75 2.99
C CYS A 260 2.01 -4.82 4.27
N ALA A 261 1.51 -5.47 5.32
CA ALA A 261 2.30 -5.91 6.49
C ALA A 261 1.95 -7.37 6.87
N GLU A 262 2.92 -8.11 7.39
CA GLU A 262 2.81 -9.52 7.81
C GLU A 262 2.66 -9.62 9.33
N ALA A 263 1.70 -10.43 9.81
CA ALA A 263 1.65 -10.91 11.20
C ALA A 263 1.59 -12.44 11.19
N MET A 264 2.51 -13.08 11.90
CA MET A 264 2.71 -14.53 11.90
C MET A 264 2.20 -15.12 13.22
N LEU A 265 1.17 -15.95 13.20
CA LEU A 265 0.81 -16.80 14.36
C LEU A 265 1.54 -18.13 14.22
N ARG A 266 2.52 -18.37 15.12
CA ARG A 266 3.30 -19.62 15.14
C ARG A 266 2.54 -20.73 15.88
N PRO A 267 2.59 -21.99 15.40
CA PRO A 267 2.38 -23.15 16.25
C PRO A 267 3.70 -23.49 16.99
N GLY A 268 3.72 -23.33 18.31
CA GLY A 268 4.41 -24.23 19.24
C GLY A 268 5.93 -24.46 19.16
N VAL A 269 6.79 -23.44 19.01
CA VAL A 269 8.23 -23.59 19.30
C VAL A 269 8.73 -22.42 20.17
N TYR A 270 8.85 -22.66 21.48
CA TYR A 270 9.61 -21.81 22.40
C TYR A 270 11.00 -22.43 22.60
N GLY A 271 12.03 -21.79 22.07
CA GLY A 271 13.41 -22.01 22.50
C GLY A 271 13.65 -21.29 23.81
N ALA A 272 14.24 -21.98 24.78
CA ALA A 272 14.64 -21.42 26.07
C ALA A 272 15.71 -20.32 25.88
N GLY A 273 15.45 -19.12 26.40
CA GLY A 273 16.49 -18.10 26.54
C GLY A 273 16.02 -16.67 26.22
N SER A 274 15.77 -15.92 27.29
CA SER A 274 15.76 -14.45 27.41
C SER A 274 14.76 -13.60 26.59
N GLN A 275 13.93 -12.90 27.37
CA GLN A 275 13.09 -11.71 27.09
C GLN A 275 11.86 -11.93 26.19
N ARG A 276 10.73 -12.15 26.87
CA ARG A 276 9.38 -12.29 26.32
C ARG A 276 8.66 -10.93 26.35
N THR A 277 8.50 -10.30 25.20
CA THR A 277 7.37 -9.41 24.91
C THR A 277 6.50 -10.16 23.90
N GLY A 278 5.40 -10.74 24.38
CA GLY A 278 4.33 -11.30 23.57
C GLY A 278 3.25 -10.26 23.34
N ASP A 279 3.63 -9.03 23.04
CA ASP A 279 2.67 -7.96 22.76
C ASP A 279 2.16 -8.13 21.32
N ILE A 280 0.85 -8.37 21.18
CA ILE A 280 0.13 -7.87 20.01
C ILE A 280 0.19 -6.34 20.13
N LEU A 281 1.24 -5.73 19.61
CA LEU A 281 1.40 -4.27 19.55
C LEU A 281 0.33 -3.68 18.63
N MET A 282 -0.84 -3.37 19.19
CA MET A 282 -1.78 -2.40 18.63
C MET A 282 -1.79 -1.18 19.55
N ASN A 283 -0.97 -0.18 19.21
CA ASN A 283 -0.97 1.11 19.88
C ASN A 283 -1.87 2.05 19.06
N ALA A 284 -2.98 2.51 19.62
CA ALA A 284 -3.82 3.56 19.03
C ALA A 284 -4.19 4.57 20.12
N PHE A 285 -3.71 5.81 19.98
CA PHE A 285 -4.04 6.94 20.84
C PHE A 285 -5.15 7.81 20.23
N ALA A 286 -6.05 8.22 21.13
CA ALA A 286 -6.93 9.41 21.16
C ALA A 286 -7.97 9.65 20.04
N ALA A 287 -9.21 9.83 20.52
CA ALA A 287 -10.43 10.21 19.83
C ALA A 287 -10.56 11.74 19.61
N LEU A 288 -11.42 12.14 18.66
CA LEU A 288 -12.45 13.21 18.73
C LEU A 288 -13.47 13.04 17.57
N ASP A 289 -14.72 13.41 17.83
CA ASP A 289 -16.02 13.18 17.12
C ASP A 289 -16.81 14.53 17.12
N PRO A 290 -18.00 14.75 16.51
CA PRO A 290 -18.68 14.26 15.29
C PRO A 290 -19.12 15.40 14.31
N ASP A 291 -19.53 15.00 13.10
CA ASP A 291 -20.70 15.46 12.28
C ASP A 291 -20.34 15.30 10.79
N GLY A 292 -21.07 14.66 9.89
CA GLY A 292 -22.37 14.01 9.85
C GLY A 292 -22.65 13.79 8.35
N TYR A 293 -22.91 12.56 7.93
CA TYR A 293 -23.19 12.21 6.54
C TYR A 293 -24.67 12.48 6.23
N THR A 294 -24.96 13.25 5.18
CA THR A 294 -26.22 13.15 4.43
C THR A 294 -25.89 13.14 2.94
N GLU A 295 -26.07 11.98 2.32
CA GLU A 295 -26.45 11.91 0.91
C GLU A 295 -27.88 12.51 0.83
N ASP A 296 -28.14 13.43 -0.09
CA ASP A 296 -28.81 13.11 -1.36
C ASP A 296 -29.33 14.37 -2.08
N GLU A 297 -29.48 14.23 -3.39
CA GLU A 297 -30.34 14.99 -4.31
C GLU A 297 -29.93 16.41 -4.75
N GLY A 298 -29.87 16.55 -6.09
CA GLY A 298 -29.67 17.81 -6.77
C GLY A 298 -30.90 18.71 -6.67
N HIS A 299 -30.63 20.01 -6.63
CA HIS A 299 -31.57 21.02 -7.06
C HIS A 299 -30.81 22.13 -7.79
N GLU A 300 -31.36 22.52 -8.92
CA GLU A 300 -31.02 23.71 -9.70
C GLU A 300 -31.17 24.95 -8.80
N ASP A 301 -30.21 25.88 -8.85
CA ASP A 301 -30.41 27.25 -8.36
C ASP A 301 -29.91 28.24 -9.43
N ASP A 302 -30.87 28.99 -9.97
CA ASP A 302 -30.70 30.32 -10.52
C ASP A 302 -30.77 31.37 -9.38
N ASP A 303 -30.14 32.51 -9.64
CA ASP A 303 -30.33 33.86 -9.08
C ASP A 303 -29.64 34.29 -7.76
N ASP A 304 -28.66 35.20 -7.96
CA ASP A 304 -28.51 36.54 -7.37
C ASP A 304 -28.92 36.79 -5.90
N ASP A 305 -27.95 37.22 -5.06
CA ASP A 305 -27.85 38.62 -4.62
C ASP A 305 -26.69 38.89 -3.62
N ALA A 306 -26.26 40.14 -3.62
CA ALA A 306 -25.16 40.73 -2.86
C ALA A 306 -25.43 40.87 -1.34
N SER A 307 -24.36 40.90 -0.53
CA SER A 307 -24.17 41.95 0.50
C SER A 307 -22.81 41.87 1.22
N ASP A 308 -22.33 43.07 1.54
CA ASP A 308 -21.15 43.43 2.30
C ASP A 308 -21.22 43.03 3.78
N GLY A 309 -20.06 42.92 4.46
CA GLY A 309 -20.04 42.79 5.93
C GLY A 309 -18.67 42.59 6.59
N GLU A 310 -18.04 43.71 6.92
CA GLU A 310 -16.94 43.98 7.85
C GLU A 310 -16.53 42.94 8.92
N GLY A 311 -15.21 42.70 8.99
CA GLY A 311 -14.36 43.00 10.16
C GLY A 311 -14.57 42.30 11.50
N LYS A 312 -13.59 41.48 11.92
CA LYS A 312 -13.20 41.44 13.34
C LYS A 312 -11.76 40.98 13.59
N VAL A 313 -11.05 41.83 14.35
CA VAL A 313 -9.71 41.66 14.90
C VAL A 313 -9.83 41.08 16.31
N SER A 314 -9.02 40.06 16.62
CA SER A 314 -8.50 39.71 17.95
C SER A 314 -7.47 38.59 17.75
N GLY A 315 -6.26 38.56 18.31
CA GLY A 315 -5.75 39.18 19.53
C GLY A 315 -5.10 38.10 20.41
N SER A 316 -3.79 37.90 20.21
CA SER A 316 -2.75 37.44 21.17
C SER A 316 -2.94 36.24 22.12
N GLY A 317 -1.94 35.34 22.14
CA GLY A 317 -1.60 34.50 23.29
C GLY A 317 -0.36 33.64 23.04
N ALA A 318 0.76 33.93 23.72
CA ALA A 318 2.12 33.40 23.49
C ALA A 318 2.48 32.19 24.37
N ALA A 319 3.49 31.39 23.96
CA ALA A 319 4.48 30.80 24.88
C ALA A 319 5.72 30.19 24.17
N HIS A 320 6.87 30.82 24.43
CA HIS A 320 8.25 30.32 24.57
C HIS A 320 8.79 29.12 23.77
N ALA A 321 9.75 29.41 22.88
CA ALA A 321 10.96 28.61 22.70
C ALA A 321 12.19 29.53 22.70
N ARG A 322 13.24 29.13 23.42
CA ARG A 322 14.46 29.91 23.68
C ARG A 322 15.22 30.16 22.38
N GLY A 323 15.31 31.42 21.98
CA GLY A 323 16.09 31.86 20.82
C GLY A 323 17.59 31.79 21.09
N GLY A 324 18.25 30.82 20.48
CA GLY A 324 19.65 30.99 20.06
C GLY A 324 19.66 32.00 18.92
N GLY A 325 20.49 33.03 19.00
CA GLY A 325 20.55 34.11 18.01
C GLY A 325 20.88 33.58 16.61
N ALA A 326 19.85 33.32 15.81
CA ALA A 326 19.99 32.98 14.41
C ALA A 326 20.56 34.22 13.71
N ALA A 327 21.80 34.12 13.22
CA ALA A 327 22.38 35.14 12.36
C ALA A 327 21.40 35.41 11.22
N ALA A 328 20.93 36.67 11.11
CA ALA A 328 19.96 37.06 10.11
C ALA A 328 20.50 36.72 8.72
N PHE A 329 19.91 35.73 8.06
CA PHE A 329 20.30 35.42 6.71
C PHE A 329 19.80 36.54 5.78
N PRO A 330 20.61 37.00 4.82
CA PRO A 330 20.30 38.20 4.04
C PRO A 330 19.13 38.04 3.05
N VAL A 331 18.67 36.81 2.80
CA VAL A 331 17.55 36.52 1.88
C VAL A 331 16.56 35.57 2.57
N PRO A 332 15.27 35.94 2.68
CA PRO A 332 14.25 35.02 3.17
C PRO A 332 14.13 33.82 2.21
N LEU A 333 14.07 32.61 2.75
CA LEU A 333 13.92 31.40 1.93
C LEU A 333 12.44 31.23 1.58
N ARG A 334 12.07 31.45 0.32
CA ARG A 334 10.71 31.19 -0.18
C ARG A 334 10.69 29.90 -0.97
N VAL A 335 9.81 28.97 -0.57
CA VAL A 335 9.68 27.64 -1.17
C VAL A 335 8.28 27.47 -1.74
N LEU A 336 8.20 27.12 -3.03
CA LEU A 336 6.98 26.60 -3.63
C LEU A 336 6.95 25.08 -3.43
N MET A 337 5.90 24.56 -2.82
CA MET A 337 5.77 23.13 -2.55
C MET A 337 4.60 22.55 -3.34
N ILE A 338 4.85 21.46 -4.06
CA ILE A 338 3.89 20.87 -5.01
C ILE A 338 3.51 19.47 -4.53
N GLY A 339 2.22 19.30 -4.24
CA GLY A 339 1.60 18.03 -3.81
C GLY A 339 0.58 17.47 -4.80
N GLY A 340 -0.10 16.38 -4.39
CA GLY A 340 -1.27 15.84 -5.12
C GLY A 340 -0.95 14.80 -6.20
N LEU A 341 0.29 14.30 -6.24
CA LEU A 341 0.75 13.48 -7.35
C LEU A 341 0.54 11.97 -7.15
N HIS A 342 0.44 11.44 -5.93
CA HIS A 342 0.30 9.99 -5.76
C HIS A 342 -0.41 9.40 -4.53
N MET A 343 -0.67 10.12 -3.43
CA MET A 343 -0.99 9.43 -2.16
C MET A 343 -2.40 9.67 -1.59
N PHE A 344 -2.99 10.87 -1.72
CA PHE A 344 -4.21 11.21 -0.97
C PHE A 344 -5.35 11.81 -1.82
N GLY A 345 -5.26 11.64 -3.14
CA GLY A 345 -6.26 12.15 -4.08
C GLY A 345 -6.01 13.59 -4.53
N PRO A 346 -6.76 14.07 -5.53
CA PRO A 346 -6.55 15.40 -6.13
C PRO A 346 -6.95 16.56 -5.21
N ASP A 347 -7.69 16.28 -4.13
CA ASP A 347 -8.26 17.31 -3.25
C ASP A 347 -7.58 17.37 -1.87
N ALA A 348 -6.59 16.51 -1.61
CA ALA A 348 -5.83 16.53 -0.36
C ALA A 348 -5.15 17.89 -0.15
N GLY A 349 -5.42 18.55 0.97
CA GLY A 349 -4.68 19.71 1.41
C GLY A 349 -3.35 19.36 2.08
N GLU A 350 -2.65 20.37 2.59
CA GLU A 350 -1.42 20.17 3.36
C GLU A 350 -1.63 19.24 4.55
N GLY A 351 -2.74 19.38 5.28
CA GLY A 351 -3.08 18.54 6.43
C GLY A 351 -3.48 17.10 6.12
N ASP A 352 -3.72 16.78 4.84
CA ASP A 352 -4.19 15.46 4.43
C ASP A 352 -3.05 14.55 3.92
N ASP A 353 -1.88 15.12 3.59
CA ASP A 353 -0.69 14.39 3.16
C ASP A 353 0.41 14.48 4.23
N PRO A 354 0.68 13.40 4.99
CA PRO A 354 1.69 13.40 6.05
C PRO A 354 3.09 13.74 5.58
N LEU A 355 3.49 13.34 4.36
CA LEU A 355 4.80 13.67 3.80
C LEU A 355 4.86 15.17 3.46
N LEU A 356 3.76 15.72 2.92
CA LEU A 356 3.66 17.15 2.64
C LEU A 356 3.74 17.96 3.93
N THR A 357 2.94 17.61 4.94
CA THR A 357 2.99 18.24 6.28
C THR A 357 4.39 18.18 6.87
N ALA A 358 5.00 16.98 6.94
CA ALA A 358 6.31 16.79 7.57
C ALA A 358 7.41 17.59 6.86
N THR A 359 7.41 17.61 5.53
CA THR A 359 8.41 18.35 4.75
C THR A 359 8.21 19.87 4.90
N ALA A 360 6.96 20.35 4.85
CA ALA A 360 6.65 21.77 5.04
C ALA A 360 7.00 22.25 6.45
N GLU A 361 6.67 21.47 7.48
CA GLU A 361 7.03 21.73 8.87
C GLU A 361 8.55 21.79 9.06
N ALA A 362 9.31 20.84 8.50
CA ALA A 362 10.76 20.86 8.58
C ALA A 362 11.36 22.11 7.91
N LEU A 363 10.86 22.52 6.74
CA LEU A 363 11.30 23.75 6.07
C LEU A 363 11.01 25.01 6.90
N ARG A 364 9.84 25.09 7.54
CA ARG A 364 9.48 26.22 8.40
C ARG A 364 10.31 26.23 9.68
N SER A 365 10.37 25.11 10.40
CA SER A 365 10.97 25.01 11.72
C SER A 365 12.50 24.99 11.71
N VAL A 366 13.13 24.26 10.77
CA VAL A 366 14.58 24.07 10.74
C VAL A 366 15.30 25.24 10.09
N VAL A 367 14.72 25.83 9.03
CA VAL A 367 15.40 26.85 8.23
C VAL A 367 14.62 28.16 8.06
N GLY A 368 13.49 28.31 8.76
CA GLY A 368 12.68 29.53 8.75
C GLY A 368 12.12 29.86 7.37
N ALA A 369 11.80 28.86 6.56
CA ALA A 369 11.28 29.09 5.21
C ALA A 369 9.83 29.57 5.23
N GLN A 370 9.50 30.47 4.30
CA GLN A 370 8.12 30.71 3.89
C GLN A 370 7.74 29.65 2.85
N VAL A 371 6.78 28.79 3.18
CA VAL A 371 6.34 27.67 2.34
C VAL A 371 4.95 27.96 1.80
N ASP A 372 4.83 28.05 0.47
CA ASP A 372 3.57 28.20 -0.24
C ASP A 372 3.24 26.87 -0.92
N VAL A 373 2.13 26.23 -0.54
CA VAL A 373 1.71 24.93 -1.11
C VAL A 373 0.84 25.15 -2.35
N ALA A 374 1.04 24.30 -3.36
CA ALA A 374 0.26 24.24 -4.59
C ALA A 374 -0.12 22.78 -4.88
N MET A 375 -1.42 22.48 -4.86
CA MET A 375 -1.92 21.16 -5.19
C MET A 375 -2.03 21.00 -6.71
N TYR A 376 -1.39 19.97 -7.26
CA TYR A 376 -1.52 19.63 -8.67
C TYR A 376 -2.56 18.52 -8.85
N LYS A 377 -3.75 18.88 -9.35
CA LYS A 377 -4.80 17.90 -9.66
C LYS A 377 -4.41 17.11 -10.91
N LYS A 378 -4.16 15.81 -10.74
CA LYS A 378 -3.87 14.89 -11.84
C LYS A 378 -5.09 14.74 -12.74
N GLY A 379 -5.06 15.38 -13.91
CA GLY A 379 -6.09 15.26 -14.95
C GLY A 379 -5.45 15.08 -16.33
N ASN A 380 -6.11 14.33 -17.21
CA ASN A 380 -5.63 14.11 -18.58
C ASN A 380 -5.52 15.46 -19.31
N GLY A 381 -4.30 15.92 -19.59
CA GLY A 381 -4.07 17.03 -20.52
C GLY A 381 -4.27 18.43 -19.93
N ASN A 382 -4.03 18.61 -18.62
CA ASN A 382 -4.25 19.89 -17.95
C ASN A 382 -3.14 20.93 -18.24
N GLN A 383 -2.98 21.33 -19.51
CA GLN A 383 -2.11 22.44 -19.91
C GLN A 383 -2.40 23.73 -19.13
N PRO A 384 -3.66 24.11 -18.84
CA PRO A 384 -3.95 25.27 -18.00
C PRO A 384 -3.31 25.19 -16.62
N ALA A 385 -3.42 24.05 -15.91
CA ALA A 385 -2.76 23.88 -14.62
C ALA A 385 -1.23 23.89 -14.74
N GLN A 386 -0.66 23.31 -15.79
CA GLN A 386 0.79 23.38 -16.05
C GLN A 386 1.25 24.83 -16.25
N ARG A 387 0.49 25.64 -17.02
CA ARG A 387 0.80 27.07 -17.23
C ARG A 387 0.64 27.87 -15.94
N ALA A 388 -0.40 27.63 -15.16
CA ALA A 388 -0.60 28.29 -13.88
C ALA A 388 0.54 27.98 -12.90
N LEU A 389 0.98 26.71 -12.84
CA LEU A 389 2.09 26.31 -12.00
C LEU A 389 3.42 26.89 -12.49
N ALA A 390 3.66 26.90 -13.80
CA ALA A 390 4.83 27.53 -14.41
C ALA A 390 4.88 29.03 -14.11
N GLN A 391 3.77 29.73 -14.28
CA GLN A 391 3.65 31.16 -13.96
C GLN A 391 3.87 31.41 -12.47
N ARG A 392 3.28 30.59 -11.59
CA ARG A 392 3.50 30.72 -10.14
C ARG A 392 4.97 30.54 -9.78
N LEU A 393 5.65 29.52 -10.33
CA LEU A 393 7.07 29.29 -10.09
C LEU A 393 7.93 30.48 -10.53
N THR A 394 7.72 31.00 -11.75
CA THR A 394 8.59 32.03 -12.32
C THR A 394 8.30 33.44 -11.82
N SER A 395 7.04 33.77 -11.53
CA SER A 395 6.64 35.10 -11.04
C SER A 395 6.61 35.21 -9.51
N GLY A 396 6.53 34.08 -8.81
CA GLY A 396 6.31 34.05 -7.36
C GLY A 396 7.54 34.40 -6.52
N GLY A 397 8.71 34.61 -7.12
CA GLY A 397 9.94 34.96 -6.38
C GLY A 397 10.45 33.83 -5.48
N TYR A 398 10.16 32.58 -5.82
CA TYR A 398 10.62 31.41 -5.08
C TYR A 398 12.10 31.13 -5.36
N ASN A 399 12.84 30.73 -4.32
CA ASN A 399 14.23 30.31 -4.44
C ASN A 399 14.36 28.79 -4.48
N ALA A 400 13.39 28.09 -3.90
CA ALA A 400 13.31 26.64 -3.91
C ALA A 400 11.93 26.17 -4.39
N CYS A 401 11.91 25.00 -5.02
CA CYS A 401 10.69 24.31 -5.43
C CYS A 401 10.79 22.86 -4.95
N VAL A 402 9.82 22.39 -4.18
CA VAL A 402 9.78 21.02 -3.66
C VAL A 402 8.63 20.29 -4.33
N VAL A 403 8.91 19.16 -4.96
CA VAL A 403 7.92 18.31 -5.63
C VAL A 403 7.88 16.97 -4.91
N LEU A 404 6.72 16.61 -4.37
CA LEU A 404 6.53 15.37 -3.63
C LEU A 404 5.64 14.37 -4.37
N GLY A 405 5.86 13.09 -4.10
CA GLY A 405 4.97 12.03 -4.59
C GLY A 405 5.08 11.80 -6.10
N LEU A 406 6.27 11.89 -6.69
CA LEU A 406 6.50 11.38 -8.04
C LEU A 406 6.48 9.84 -8.00
N GLY A 407 5.30 9.25 -8.08
CA GLY A 407 5.12 7.86 -7.64
C GLY A 407 5.63 6.75 -8.55
N SER A 408 5.20 5.55 -8.17
CA SER A 408 5.78 4.23 -8.48
C SER A 408 5.44 3.63 -9.84
N GLY A 409 4.55 4.26 -10.60
CA GLY A 409 3.91 3.58 -11.72
C GLY A 409 4.94 3.12 -12.77
N ASP A 410 4.97 1.81 -13.04
CA ASP A 410 5.62 1.25 -14.24
C ASP A 410 5.03 1.85 -15.55
N GLY A 411 3.85 2.49 -15.42
CA GLY A 411 3.19 3.31 -16.43
C GLY A 411 3.72 4.74 -16.55
N PHE A 412 4.66 5.19 -15.71
CA PHE A 412 5.42 6.43 -15.87
C PHE A 412 6.45 6.27 -16.98
N LYS A 413 5.97 5.90 -18.16
CA LYS A 413 6.66 6.24 -19.39
C LYS A 413 6.18 7.64 -19.69
N PRO A 414 7.05 8.66 -19.81
CA PRO A 414 6.70 10.01 -20.27
C PRO A 414 6.26 10.03 -21.75
N ARG A 415 5.59 8.98 -22.21
CA ARG A 415 5.09 8.75 -23.56
C ARG A 415 3.81 9.52 -23.86
N ARG A 416 3.10 10.04 -22.83
CA ARG A 416 1.94 10.90 -23.06
C ARG A 416 2.34 12.36 -22.80
N PRO A 417 2.22 13.27 -23.79
CA PRO A 417 2.48 14.72 -23.66
C PRO A 417 1.64 15.47 -22.62
N THR A 418 0.81 14.76 -21.85
CA THR A 418 -0.25 15.30 -21.00
C THR A 418 0.02 15.12 -19.52
N ASP A 419 1.08 14.40 -19.15
CA ASP A 419 1.59 14.38 -17.79
C ASP A 419 2.32 15.73 -17.53
N PRO A 420 2.15 16.41 -16.38
CA PRO A 420 2.97 17.58 -16.02
C PRO A 420 4.47 17.34 -16.26
N TRP A 421 4.93 16.11 -16.11
CA TRP A 421 6.32 15.70 -16.27
C TRP A 421 6.69 15.36 -17.73
N GLY A 422 5.78 15.57 -18.68
CA GLY A 422 6.03 15.46 -20.12
C GLY A 422 6.63 16.73 -20.72
N ASN A 423 6.60 16.81 -22.06
CA ASN A 423 6.91 18.05 -22.77
C ASN A 423 5.78 19.05 -22.55
N GLY A 424 6.09 20.26 -22.08
CA GLY A 424 5.09 21.31 -21.89
C GLY A 424 5.61 22.52 -21.12
N PRO A 425 4.74 23.54 -20.91
CA PRO A 425 5.13 24.80 -20.28
C PRO A 425 5.73 24.63 -18.88
N TRP A 426 5.26 23.65 -18.11
CA TRP A 426 5.81 23.35 -16.79
C TRP A 426 7.26 22.89 -16.87
N ARG A 427 7.56 21.92 -17.74
CA ARG A 427 8.93 21.42 -17.94
C ARG A 427 9.88 22.55 -18.33
N ASP A 428 9.48 23.37 -19.30
CA ASP A 428 10.33 24.44 -19.83
C ASP A 428 10.61 25.50 -18.75
N ALA A 429 9.57 25.92 -18.04
CA ALA A 429 9.69 26.86 -16.93
C ALA A 429 10.55 26.31 -15.79
N LEU A 430 10.30 25.07 -15.35
CA LEU A 430 11.06 24.43 -14.29
C LEU A 430 12.54 24.26 -14.68
N THR A 431 12.82 23.81 -15.90
CA THR A 431 14.18 23.59 -16.39
C THR A 431 14.94 24.92 -16.50
N GLY A 432 14.30 25.94 -17.08
CA GLY A 432 14.86 27.29 -17.18
C GLY A 432 15.11 27.91 -15.80
N TRP A 433 14.15 27.78 -14.89
CA TRP A 433 14.24 28.31 -13.52
C TRP A 433 15.37 27.65 -12.72
N VAL A 434 15.50 26.32 -12.74
CA VAL A 434 16.64 25.63 -12.10
C VAL A 434 17.95 26.07 -12.73
N ARG A 435 18.07 26.04 -14.07
CA ARG A 435 19.32 26.47 -14.74
C ARG A 435 19.68 27.94 -14.46
N GLY A 436 18.69 28.77 -14.16
CA GLY A 436 18.84 30.18 -13.79
C GLY A 436 19.24 30.43 -12.33
N GLY A 437 19.30 29.40 -11.47
CA GLY A 437 19.67 29.57 -10.05
C GLY A 437 18.70 28.98 -9.04
N GLY A 438 17.54 28.47 -9.49
CA GLY A 438 16.56 27.82 -8.62
C GLY A 438 17.04 26.48 -8.05
N VAL A 439 16.56 26.14 -6.85
CA VAL A 439 16.82 24.82 -6.22
C VAL A 439 15.57 23.96 -6.31
N LEU A 440 15.64 22.87 -7.06
CA LEU A 440 14.57 21.87 -7.14
C LEU A 440 14.86 20.73 -6.16
N VAL A 441 13.91 20.40 -5.30
CA VAL A 441 13.92 19.21 -4.46
C VAL A 441 12.83 18.27 -4.95
N MET A 442 13.16 17.01 -5.17
CA MET A 442 12.23 15.99 -5.63
C MET A 442 12.21 14.81 -4.67
N HIS A 443 11.00 14.34 -4.42
CA HIS A 443 10.72 13.07 -3.78
C HIS A 443 9.92 12.17 -4.72
N GLY A 444 10.26 10.89 -4.69
CA GLY A 444 9.50 9.87 -5.39
C GLY A 444 10.33 8.67 -5.77
N GLU A 445 9.80 7.91 -6.71
CA GLU A 445 10.40 6.66 -7.18
C GLU A 445 11.02 6.84 -8.57
N ARG A 446 10.78 5.89 -9.48
CA ARG A 446 11.32 5.90 -10.85
C ARG A 446 10.92 7.15 -11.62
N ALA A 447 9.76 7.73 -11.34
CA ALA A 447 9.31 8.98 -11.96
C ALA A 447 10.26 10.14 -11.65
N ALA A 448 10.72 10.27 -10.39
CA ALA A 448 11.68 11.30 -10.01
C ALA A 448 13.02 11.10 -10.73
N ALA A 449 13.54 9.87 -10.78
CA ALA A 449 14.75 9.55 -11.53
C ALA A 449 14.60 9.89 -13.03
N ALA A 450 13.49 9.50 -13.65
CA ALA A 450 13.21 9.80 -15.05
C ALA A 450 13.14 11.32 -15.33
N VAL A 451 12.50 12.09 -14.45
CA VAL A 451 12.47 13.57 -14.55
C VAL A 451 13.88 14.13 -14.45
N THR A 452 14.69 13.67 -13.48
CA THR A 452 16.07 14.16 -13.31
C THR A 452 16.92 13.94 -14.56
N GLN A 453 16.82 12.76 -15.16
CA GLN A 453 17.54 12.41 -16.37
C GLN A 453 17.05 13.21 -17.58
N GLN A 454 15.73 13.28 -17.79
CA GLN A 454 15.18 13.88 -19.00
C GLN A 454 15.22 15.41 -18.99
N PHE A 455 15.04 16.04 -17.83
CA PHE A 455 14.95 17.50 -17.75
C PHE A 455 16.34 18.11 -17.57
N PHE A 456 17.21 17.43 -16.82
CA PHE A 456 18.48 17.99 -16.38
C PHE A 456 19.71 17.22 -16.87
N GLY A 457 19.53 16.09 -17.55
CA GLY A 457 20.65 15.30 -18.10
C GLY A 457 21.46 14.57 -17.04
N LEU A 458 20.92 14.37 -15.85
CA LEU A 458 21.60 13.65 -14.76
C LEU A 458 21.67 12.15 -15.08
N SER A 459 22.75 11.48 -14.70
CA SER A 459 22.92 10.03 -14.89
C SER A 459 22.09 9.20 -13.93
N TRP A 460 21.27 9.83 -13.09
CA TRP A 460 20.56 9.19 -12.00
C TRP A 460 19.51 8.21 -12.55
N THR A 461 19.63 6.94 -12.15
CA THR A 461 18.71 5.86 -12.51
C THR A 461 18.09 5.27 -11.24
N MET A 462 17.14 4.35 -11.40
CA MET A 462 16.54 3.63 -10.28
C MET A 462 16.34 2.17 -10.68
N ASP A 463 17.47 1.46 -10.81
CA ASP A 463 17.51 0.08 -11.32
C ASP A 463 17.66 -0.96 -10.20
N GLY A 464 17.24 -2.19 -10.47
CA GLY A 464 17.41 -3.34 -9.57
C GLY A 464 16.62 -3.24 -8.26
N ALA A 465 17.21 -3.69 -7.14
CA ALA A 465 16.63 -3.54 -5.81
C ALA A 465 16.82 -2.10 -5.30
N PHE A 466 15.97 -1.18 -5.78
CA PHE A 466 16.03 0.24 -5.42
C PHE A 466 15.18 0.59 -4.19
N TYR A 467 14.32 -0.31 -3.71
CA TYR A 467 13.45 -0.04 -2.56
C TYR A 467 13.80 -0.95 -1.39
N SER A 468 14.41 -0.40 -0.35
CA SER A 468 14.70 -1.15 0.88
C SER A 468 14.98 -0.23 2.06
N ARG A 469 14.90 -0.78 3.26
CA ARG A 469 15.50 -0.16 4.45
C ARG A 469 16.94 -0.60 4.57
N THR A 470 17.86 0.34 4.74
CA THR A 470 19.30 0.05 4.88
C THR A 470 20.02 1.17 5.63
N ASP A 471 21.27 0.91 6.01
CA ASP A 471 22.13 1.91 6.62
C ASP A 471 22.76 2.80 5.54
N HIS A 472 22.69 4.11 5.74
CA HIS A 472 23.26 5.11 4.85
C HIS A 472 24.33 5.91 5.57
N LYS A 473 25.37 6.33 4.83
CA LYS A 473 26.45 7.20 5.32
C LYS A 473 26.49 8.51 4.57
N LEU A 474 26.74 9.57 5.32
CA LEU A 474 26.99 10.90 4.78
C LEU A 474 28.30 10.92 4.00
N ASN A 475 28.24 11.41 2.77
CA ASN A 475 29.43 11.71 1.99
C ASN A 475 29.95 13.10 2.37
N VAL A 476 30.76 13.17 3.43
CA VAL A 476 31.37 14.42 3.92
C VAL A 476 32.26 15.12 2.88
N ALA A 477 32.70 14.40 1.85
CA ALA A 477 33.50 14.95 0.75
C ALA A 477 32.64 15.58 -0.36
N ASN A 478 31.31 15.56 -0.25
CA ASN A 478 30.43 16.16 -1.25
C ASN A 478 30.63 17.69 -1.29
N PRO A 479 31.01 18.26 -2.45
CA PRO A 479 31.34 19.68 -2.57
C PRO A 479 30.14 20.62 -2.33
N LEU A 480 28.90 20.13 -2.42
CA LEU A 480 27.69 20.91 -2.19
C LEU A 480 27.37 21.11 -0.70
N LEU A 481 27.90 20.25 0.18
CA LEU A 481 27.71 20.37 1.62
C LEU A 481 28.51 21.53 2.21
N GLY A 482 29.82 21.58 1.94
CA GLY A 482 30.72 22.51 2.63
C GLY A 482 30.67 22.32 4.15
N ASP A 483 30.48 23.42 4.88
CA ASP A 483 30.36 23.42 6.35
C ASP A 483 29.12 22.67 6.87
N LEU A 484 28.07 22.54 6.05
CA LEU A 484 26.86 21.80 6.42
C LEU A 484 27.17 20.34 6.78
N ALA A 485 28.21 19.74 6.22
CA ALA A 485 28.61 18.36 6.52
C ALA A 485 28.86 18.11 8.01
N THR A 486 29.23 19.14 8.78
CA THR A 486 29.49 19.02 10.23
C THR A 486 28.23 19.02 11.09
N SER A 487 27.10 19.46 10.53
CA SER A 487 25.82 19.58 11.25
C SER A 487 24.83 18.47 10.89
N LEU A 488 25.12 17.67 9.87
CA LEU A 488 24.27 16.57 9.42
C LEU A 488 24.64 15.26 10.15
N PRO A 489 23.67 14.35 10.37
CA PRO A 489 23.97 13.00 10.84
C PRO A 489 25.04 12.31 10.01
N THR A 490 26.02 11.67 10.64
CA THR A 490 27.07 10.95 9.90
C THR A 490 26.55 9.71 9.19
N ASP A 491 25.48 9.14 9.73
CA ASP A 491 24.81 7.95 9.27
C ASP A 491 23.39 7.90 9.82
N TYR A 492 22.52 7.17 9.11
CA TYR A 492 21.18 6.84 9.58
C TYR A 492 20.61 5.64 8.82
N ASN A 493 19.59 4.99 9.41
CA ASN A 493 18.89 3.86 8.83
C ASN A 493 17.51 4.30 8.36
N VAL A 494 17.25 4.24 7.05
CA VAL A 494 15.99 4.71 6.48
C VAL A 494 15.44 3.74 5.44
N LYS A 495 14.11 3.70 5.32
CA LYS A 495 13.43 3.02 4.22
C LYS A 495 13.33 3.97 3.03
N ALA A 496 14.07 3.68 1.96
CA ALA A 496 14.17 4.60 0.83
C ALA A 496 14.06 3.93 -0.54
N CYS A 497 13.54 4.71 -1.50
CA CYS A 497 13.72 4.54 -2.93
C CYS A 497 15.09 5.13 -3.32
N MET A 498 16.08 4.29 -3.54
CA MET A 498 17.46 4.70 -3.76
C MET A 498 17.78 4.85 -5.25
N LEU A 499 18.45 5.94 -5.59
CA LEU A 499 19.02 6.14 -6.92
C LEU A 499 20.23 5.23 -7.15
N SER A 500 20.47 4.92 -8.42
CA SER A 500 21.64 4.23 -8.96
C SER A 500 22.36 5.17 -9.93
N ASP A 501 23.61 4.83 -10.29
CA ASP A 501 24.44 5.61 -11.23
C ASP A 501 24.62 7.09 -10.83
N VAL A 502 24.49 7.40 -9.54
CA VAL A 502 24.78 8.72 -8.99
C VAL A 502 26.32 8.88 -8.92
N PRO A 503 26.92 9.90 -9.57
CA PRO A 503 28.34 10.17 -9.45
C PRO A 503 28.75 10.40 -7.99
N PRO A 504 29.94 9.94 -7.53
CA PRO A 504 30.34 10.07 -6.12
C PRO A 504 30.21 11.48 -5.55
N GLN A 505 30.56 12.51 -6.33
CA GLN A 505 30.45 13.93 -5.92
C GLN A 505 29.01 14.45 -5.81
N GLU A 506 28.01 13.69 -6.23
CA GLU A 506 26.58 14.03 -6.16
C GLU A 506 25.84 13.24 -5.07
N ARG A 507 26.48 12.23 -4.49
CA ARG A 507 25.91 11.46 -3.38
C ARG A 507 25.98 12.28 -2.10
N ILE A 508 24.84 12.52 -1.45
CA ILE A 508 24.80 13.10 -0.10
C ILE A 508 24.76 11.97 0.92
N TYR A 509 23.79 11.06 0.80
CA TYR A 509 23.73 9.83 1.59
C TYR A 509 23.64 8.60 0.70
N ALA A 510 24.67 7.78 0.74
CA ALA A 510 24.75 6.50 0.02
C ALA A 510 24.71 5.34 1.00
N ALA A 511 24.31 4.15 0.53
CA ALA A 511 24.34 2.93 1.32
C ALA A 511 25.75 2.73 1.90
N ALA A 512 25.82 2.40 3.19
CA ALA A 512 27.08 2.20 3.87
C ALA A 512 27.88 1.04 3.23
N PRO A 513 29.22 1.08 3.24
CA PRO A 513 30.01 -0.07 2.81
C PRO A 513 29.61 -1.34 3.57
N GLY A 514 29.20 -2.38 2.86
CA GLY A 514 28.73 -3.63 3.45
C GLY A 514 27.31 -3.60 4.01
N ALA A 515 26.52 -2.56 3.70
CA ALA A 515 25.13 -2.46 4.14
C ALA A 515 24.30 -3.65 3.65
N LEU A 516 23.38 -4.10 4.50
CA LEU A 516 22.43 -5.17 4.22
C LEU A 516 21.02 -4.61 4.28
N THR A 517 20.08 -5.20 3.54
CA THR A 517 18.67 -4.83 3.67
C THR A 517 18.14 -5.22 5.04
N HIS A 518 17.47 -4.29 5.70
CA HIS A 518 16.74 -4.48 6.95
C HIS A 518 15.27 -4.76 6.62
N SER A 519 14.98 -5.95 6.11
CA SER A 519 13.60 -6.37 5.82
C SER A 519 13.22 -7.53 6.73
N MET A 520 12.10 -7.39 7.46
CA MET A 520 11.57 -8.48 8.30
C MET A 520 11.26 -9.74 7.48
N ALA A 521 11.01 -9.61 6.17
CA ALA A 521 10.68 -10.74 5.30
C ALA A 521 11.89 -11.64 4.97
N PHE A 522 13.13 -11.15 5.17
CA PHE A 522 14.35 -11.89 4.87
C PHE A 522 15.26 -11.94 6.10
N MET A 523 15.29 -13.09 6.78
CA MET A 523 16.12 -13.28 7.99
C MET A 523 17.63 -13.11 7.75
N THR A 524 18.06 -13.13 6.49
CA THR A 524 19.44 -12.81 6.08
C THR A 524 19.35 -11.62 5.12
N GLY A 525 19.53 -10.40 5.65
CA GLY A 525 19.52 -9.17 4.85
C GLY A 525 20.36 -9.32 3.58
N GLN A 526 19.86 -8.79 2.46
CA GLN A 526 20.54 -8.86 1.18
C GLN A 526 21.58 -7.76 1.08
N PRO A 527 22.78 -7.99 0.52
CA PRO A 527 23.75 -6.93 0.28
C PRO A 527 23.14 -5.79 -0.55
N VAL A 528 23.39 -4.55 -0.11
CA VAL A 528 23.02 -3.33 -0.84
C VAL A 528 24.29 -2.74 -1.45
N ASP A 529 24.24 -2.44 -2.74
CA ASP A 529 25.35 -1.79 -3.45
C ASP A 529 25.66 -0.41 -2.84
N ALA A 530 26.92 -0.14 -2.51
CA ALA A 530 27.38 1.11 -1.89
C ALA A 530 27.16 2.36 -2.79
N GLY A 531 26.85 2.17 -4.07
CA GLY A 531 26.43 3.22 -4.99
C GLY A 531 24.95 3.62 -4.85
N LYS A 532 24.12 2.81 -4.17
CA LYS A 532 22.71 3.14 -3.94
C LYS A 532 22.59 4.36 -3.05
N THR A 533 21.85 5.36 -3.50
CA THR A 533 21.87 6.70 -2.91
C THR A 533 20.46 7.11 -2.47
N ALA A 534 20.26 7.31 -1.16
CA ALA A 534 18.99 7.76 -0.59
C ALA A 534 18.78 9.26 -0.74
N ILE A 535 19.86 10.05 -0.68
CA ILE A 535 19.84 11.50 -0.93
C ILE A 535 20.96 11.86 -1.90
N ALA A 536 20.60 12.50 -3.00
CA ALA A 536 21.54 12.99 -4.01
C ALA A 536 21.32 14.48 -4.26
N ALA A 537 22.38 15.20 -4.62
CA ALA A 537 22.30 16.57 -5.07
C ALA A 537 23.30 16.83 -6.19
N ALA A 538 22.86 17.51 -7.25
CA ALA A 538 23.68 17.88 -8.39
C ALA A 538 23.53 19.36 -8.74
N GLN A 539 24.62 19.97 -9.19
CA GLN A 539 24.59 21.32 -9.77
C GLN A 539 24.04 21.24 -11.20
N VAL A 540 23.09 22.11 -11.53
CA VAL A 540 22.49 22.18 -12.87
C VAL A 540 22.41 23.64 -13.32
N GLY A 541 23.34 24.05 -14.20
CA GLY A 541 23.52 25.46 -14.54
C GLY A 541 23.84 26.29 -13.30
N GLY A 542 23.14 27.41 -13.11
CA GLY A 542 23.25 28.24 -11.91
C GLY A 542 22.59 27.65 -10.65
N GLY A 543 21.64 26.72 -10.80
CA GLY A 543 20.87 26.14 -9.71
C GLY A 543 21.27 24.72 -9.34
N ALA A 544 20.40 24.02 -8.63
CA ALA A 544 20.65 22.67 -8.16
C ALA A 544 19.40 21.80 -8.18
N VAL A 545 19.62 20.50 -8.29
CA VAL A 545 18.59 19.47 -8.16
C VAL A 545 18.94 18.57 -6.98
N VAL A 546 17.99 18.32 -6.10
CA VAL A 546 18.08 17.43 -4.94
C VAL A 546 17.04 16.33 -5.11
N PHE A 547 17.44 15.10 -4.82
CA PHE A 547 16.55 13.96 -4.68
C PHE A 547 16.63 13.43 -3.26
N PHE A 548 15.49 13.03 -2.68
CA PHE A 548 15.46 12.17 -1.50
C PHE A 548 14.41 11.05 -1.66
N GLY A 549 14.80 9.86 -1.22
CA GLY A 549 14.04 8.63 -1.43
C GLY A 549 13.25 8.13 -0.23
N ASP A 550 13.35 8.76 0.93
CA ASP A 550 12.71 8.32 2.18
C ASP A 550 11.18 8.24 2.00
N VAL A 551 10.61 7.06 2.21
CA VAL A 551 9.17 6.84 2.08
C VAL A 551 8.42 6.92 3.40
N ASN A 552 9.13 7.06 4.51
CA ASN A 552 8.59 7.14 5.86
C ASN A 552 8.78 8.54 6.47
N TRP A 553 9.28 9.52 5.70
CA TRP A 553 9.46 10.92 6.13
C TRP A 553 10.12 11.05 7.51
N GLU A 554 11.18 10.26 7.73
CA GLU A 554 11.88 10.22 9.00
C GLU A 554 12.48 11.60 9.30
N GLU A 555 12.38 12.03 10.56
CA GLU A 555 12.83 13.35 11.01
C GLU A 555 14.27 13.70 10.56
N PRO A 556 15.27 12.79 10.64
CA PRO A 556 16.62 13.09 10.16
C PRO A 556 16.69 13.41 8.66
N THR A 557 15.87 12.73 7.84
CA THR A 557 15.78 13.01 6.41
C THR A 557 15.18 14.41 6.19
N MET A 558 14.05 14.72 6.86
CA MET A 558 13.36 15.99 6.67
C MET A 558 14.22 17.19 7.09
N ALA A 559 14.91 17.07 8.23
CA ALA A 559 15.87 18.07 8.69
C ALA A 559 17.04 18.23 7.69
N THR A 560 17.60 17.13 7.20
CA THR A 560 18.66 17.14 6.17
C THR A 560 18.20 17.87 4.91
N VAL A 561 17.02 17.54 4.38
CA VAL A 561 16.47 18.14 3.16
C VAL A 561 16.26 19.65 3.35
N ALA A 562 15.71 20.08 4.48
CA ALA A 562 15.52 21.49 4.79
C ALA A 562 16.86 22.25 4.83
N MET A 563 17.84 21.74 5.57
CA MET A 563 19.17 22.36 5.69
C MET A 563 19.92 22.39 4.35
N LEU A 564 19.87 21.30 3.59
CA LEU A 564 20.48 21.21 2.26
C LEU A 564 19.85 22.21 1.29
N THR A 565 18.52 22.35 1.31
CA THR A 565 17.79 23.32 0.49
C THR A 565 18.27 24.75 0.79
N ARG A 566 18.32 25.13 2.07
CA ARG A 566 18.81 26.45 2.51
C ARG A 566 20.25 26.71 2.06
N ARG A 567 21.11 25.71 2.21
CA ARG A 567 22.51 25.78 1.80
C ARG A 567 22.63 26.03 0.30
N LEU A 568 21.94 25.23 -0.51
CA LEU A 568 22.00 25.31 -1.96
C LEU A 568 21.48 26.66 -2.47
N VAL A 569 20.37 27.15 -1.95
CA VAL A 569 19.83 28.48 -2.29
C VAL A 569 20.87 29.57 -2.02
N THR A 570 21.52 29.52 -0.84
CA THR A 570 22.55 30.50 -0.48
C THR A 570 23.75 30.45 -1.44
N THR A 571 24.17 29.25 -1.85
CA THR A 571 25.29 29.09 -2.79
C THR A 571 24.94 29.49 -4.23
N CYS A 572 23.73 29.20 -4.70
CA CYS A 572 23.26 29.51 -6.04
C CYS A 572 23.08 31.03 -6.23
N VAL A 573 22.48 31.72 -5.25
CA VAL A 573 22.32 33.19 -5.28
C VAL A 573 23.67 33.90 -5.36
N ARG A 574 24.68 33.46 -4.58
CA ARG A 574 26.02 34.04 -4.62
C ARG A 574 26.67 33.91 -6.00
N ARG A 575 26.50 32.75 -6.67
CA ARG A 575 27.06 32.54 -8.01
C ARG A 575 26.38 33.43 -9.06
N ALA A 576 25.06 33.60 -8.99
CA ALA A 576 24.33 34.47 -9.90
C ALA A 576 24.79 35.95 -9.78
N GLY A 577 25.09 36.42 -8.56
CA GLY A 577 25.54 37.80 -8.33
C GLY A 577 26.98 38.09 -8.76
N VAL A 578 27.89 37.11 -8.72
CA VAL A 578 29.31 37.32 -9.05
C VAL A 578 29.57 37.41 -10.56
N GLY A 579 28.68 36.88 -11.39
CA GLY A 579 28.76 36.97 -12.86
C GLY A 579 27.97 38.11 -13.50
N GLY A 580 27.06 38.74 -12.75
CA GLY A 580 26.07 39.69 -13.26
C GLY A 580 26.49 41.15 -13.10
N GLY A 581 27.53 41.59 -13.81
CA GLY A 581 27.70 43.01 -14.10
C GLY A 581 26.54 43.51 -14.96
N ALA A 582 25.52 44.09 -14.33
CA ALA A 582 24.53 45.01 -14.90
C ALA A 582 23.98 44.69 -16.31
N ALA A 583 23.55 43.45 -16.57
CA ALA A 583 22.58 43.18 -17.63
C ALA A 583 21.22 42.94 -16.96
N SER A 584 20.47 44.02 -16.74
CA SER A 584 19.06 43.93 -16.38
C SER A 584 18.33 43.23 -17.51
N VAL A 585 18.07 41.94 -17.34
CA VAL A 585 17.04 41.27 -18.13
C VAL A 585 15.71 41.84 -17.64
N ALA A 586 15.22 42.84 -18.36
CA ALA A 586 13.84 43.27 -18.26
C ALA A 586 12.97 42.06 -18.64
N TYR A 587 12.27 41.51 -17.65
CA TYR A 587 11.21 40.54 -17.84
C TYR A 587 9.92 41.24 -18.22
#